data_AF-A0A1W9HT89-F1
#
_entry.id   AF-A0A1W9HT89-F1
#
_cell.length_a   1.000
_cell.length_b   1.000
_cell.length_c   1.000
_cell.angle_alpha   90.00
_cell.angle_beta   90.00
_cell.angle_gamma   90.00
#
_symmetry.space_group_name_H-M   'P 1'
#
loop_
_entity.id
_entity.type
_entity.pdbx_description
1 polymer ?
#
loop_
_entity_poly.entity_id
_entity_poly.type
_entity_poly.pdbx_seq_one_letter_code
_entity_poly.pdbx_strand_id
1 'polypeptide(L)'
;MTISSATVNFANNRYTPQQEEEMVKGVLSWARTQSYAIGGCARVSVTVSDITATVFRTCGPPLADPKETQSLTVNNLRLSPFTTGNPLIFYPSGGTRLANSARLRVDSPSGVSYDLVVYPLIGTIKKE
;
A
#
# COMPACT_ATOMS: atom_id res chain seq x y z
N MET A 1 -4.25 16.56 -17.37
CA MET A 1 -3.36 15.61 -16.67
C MET A 1 -4.21 14.37 -16.41
N THR A 2 -3.89 13.26 -17.04
CA THR A 2 -4.69 12.03 -16.95
C THR A 2 -4.32 11.29 -15.68
N ILE A 3 -5.30 10.98 -14.83
CA ILE A 3 -5.11 10.12 -13.66
C ILE A 3 -5.01 8.68 -14.17
N SER A 4 -3.95 7.96 -13.78
CA SER A 4 -3.80 6.54 -14.12
C SER A 4 -4.24 5.69 -12.92
N SER A 5 -5.33 4.94 -13.08
CA SER A 5 -5.86 4.07 -12.03
C SER A 5 -5.88 2.63 -12.50
N ALA A 6 -5.36 1.72 -11.68
CA ALA A 6 -5.38 0.28 -11.91
C ALA A 6 -6.06 -0.45 -10.76
N THR A 7 -6.88 -1.46 -11.06
CA THR A 7 -7.51 -2.34 -10.07
C THR A 7 -7.20 -3.79 -10.38
N VAL A 8 -6.71 -4.53 -9.38
CA VAL A 8 -6.49 -5.98 -9.44
C VAL A 8 -7.47 -6.66 -8.50
N ASN A 9 -8.07 -7.77 -8.93
CA ASN A 9 -9.15 -8.44 -8.20
C ASN A 9 -8.84 -9.93 -7.99
N PHE A 10 -8.94 -10.40 -6.74
CA PHE A 10 -8.72 -11.81 -6.37
C PHE A 10 -9.91 -12.76 -6.55
N ALA A 11 -11.02 -12.32 -7.15
CA ALA A 11 -12.35 -12.95 -7.09
C ALA A 11 -12.52 -14.45 -7.47
N ASN A 12 -11.48 -15.25 -7.73
CA ASN A 12 -11.64 -16.63 -8.20
C ASN A 12 -10.75 -17.71 -7.56
N ASN A 13 -10.08 -17.47 -6.41
CA ASN A 13 -9.21 -18.47 -5.76
C ASN A 13 -8.14 -19.10 -6.71
N ARG A 14 -7.82 -18.43 -7.82
CA ARG A 14 -6.86 -18.92 -8.82
C ARG A 14 -5.42 -18.50 -8.51
N TYR A 15 -5.24 -17.63 -7.51
CA TYR A 15 -3.93 -17.18 -7.10
C TYR A 15 -3.41 -18.06 -5.97
N THR A 16 -2.14 -18.43 -6.05
CA THR A 16 -1.47 -19.11 -4.94
C THR A 16 -1.26 -18.13 -3.78
N PRO A 17 -1.12 -18.61 -2.54
CA PRO A 17 -0.79 -17.73 -1.40
C PRO A 17 0.42 -16.83 -1.67
N GLN A 18 1.41 -17.35 -2.40
CA GLN A 18 2.60 -16.62 -2.81
C GLN A 18 2.29 -15.50 -3.81
N GLN A 19 1.42 -15.74 -4.79
CA GLN A 19 1.00 -14.70 -5.74
C GLN A 19 0.19 -13.60 -5.04
N GLU A 20 -0.69 -13.97 -4.11
CA GLU A 20 -1.46 -13.02 -3.30
C GLU A 20 -0.53 -12.13 -2.46
N GLU A 21 0.48 -12.75 -1.83
CA GLU A 21 1.54 -12.06 -1.10
C GLU A 21 2.33 -11.08 -1.97
N GLU A 22 2.81 -11.54 -3.13
CA GLU A 22 3.57 -10.71 -4.05
C GLU A 22 2.74 -9.54 -4.59
N MET A 23 1.42 -9.69 -4.73
CA MET A 23 0.54 -8.59 -5.10
C MET A 23 0.41 -7.55 -3.99
N VAL A 24 0.18 -7.95 -2.73
CA VAL A 24 0.10 -6.99 -1.61
C VAL A 24 1.44 -6.27 -1.40
N LYS A 25 2.55 -7.03 -1.44
CA LYS A 25 3.90 -6.46 -1.44
C LYS A 25 4.13 -5.55 -2.63
N GLY A 26 3.58 -5.90 -3.79
CA GLY A 26 3.60 -5.13 -5.02
C GLY A 26 2.95 -3.77 -4.86
N VAL A 27 1.78 -3.69 -4.22
CA VAL A 27 1.11 -2.40 -3.93
C VAL A 27 1.96 -1.51 -3.05
N LEU A 28 2.50 -2.05 -1.96
CA LEU A 28 3.34 -1.30 -1.03
C LEU A 28 4.65 -0.84 -1.69
N SER A 29 5.29 -1.72 -2.46
CA SER A 29 6.53 -1.42 -3.17
C SER A 29 6.31 -0.41 -4.30
N TRP A 30 5.18 -0.53 -5.01
CA TRP A 30 4.76 0.42 -6.02
C TRP A 30 4.52 1.80 -5.40
N ALA A 31 3.80 1.88 -4.29
CA ALA A 31 3.54 3.14 -3.58
C ALA A 31 4.85 3.85 -3.22
N ARG A 32 5.80 3.13 -2.59
CA ARG A 32 7.13 3.63 -2.26
C ARG A 32 7.93 4.07 -3.50
N THR A 33 7.88 3.27 -4.56
CA THR A 33 8.64 3.57 -5.79
C THR A 33 8.09 4.80 -6.48
N GLN A 34 6.77 4.93 -6.56
CA GLN A 34 6.14 6.10 -7.16
C GLN A 34 6.37 7.36 -6.32
N SER A 35 6.30 7.29 -4.98
CA SER A 35 6.58 8.45 -4.12
C SER A 35 7.99 8.99 -4.37
N TYR A 36 8.97 8.09 -4.50
CA TYR A 36 10.35 8.44 -4.87
C TYR A 36 10.42 9.02 -6.30
N ALA A 37 9.87 8.32 -7.29
CA ALA A 37 9.99 8.67 -8.71
C ALA A 37 9.37 10.04 -9.05
N ILE A 38 8.26 10.40 -8.43
CA ILE A 38 7.57 11.67 -8.71
C ILE A 38 7.95 12.79 -7.72
N GLY A 39 8.80 12.51 -6.73
CA GLY A 39 9.15 13.47 -5.67
C GLY A 39 7.96 13.83 -4.76
N GLY A 40 6.97 12.94 -4.63
CA GLY A 40 5.70 13.15 -3.94
C GLY A 40 5.47 12.17 -2.78
N CYS A 41 4.24 12.10 -2.25
CA CYS A 41 3.90 11.06 -1.27
C CYS A 41 2.98 10.00 -1.88
N ALA A 42 3.04 8.80 -1.33
CA ALA A 42 2.04 7.78 -1.60
C ALA A 42 1.33 7.42 -0.29
N ARG A 43 0.01 7.41 -0.33
CA ARG A 43 -0.87 7.02 0.77
C ARG A 43 -1.36 5.61 0.51
N VAL A 44 -1.11 4.69 1.44
CA VAL A 44 -1.66 3.34 1.40
C VAL A 44 -2.76 3.23 2.43
N SER A 45 -3.98 3.08 1.93
CA SER A 45 -5.18 2.87 2.72
C SER A 45 -5.56 1.39 2.67
N VAL A 46 -5.87 0.81 3.83
CA VAL A 46 -6.32 -0.58 3.93
C VAL A 46 -7.74 -0.61 4.49
N THR A 47 -8.66 -1.25 3.79
CA THR A 47 -9.98 -1.63 4.31
C THR A 47 -9.99 -3.12 4.63
N VAL A 48 -11.11 -3.65 5.13
CA VAL A 48 -11.23 -5.09 5.39
C VAL A 48 -11.10 -5.92 4.12
N SER A 49 -11.47 -5.38 2.96
CA SER A 49 -11.51 -6.07 1.66
C SER A 49 -10.40 -5.67 0.69
N ASP A 50 -9.80 -4.49 0.89
CA ASP A 50 -9.03 -3.81 -0.16
C ASP A 50 -7.79 -3.12 0.39
N ILE A 51 -6.75 -3.04 -0.44
CA ILE A 51 -5.60 -2.18 -0.23
C ILE A 51 -5.47 -1.25 -1.43
N THR A 52 -5.41 0.05 -1.15
CA THR A 52 -5.31 1.10 -2.15
C THR A 52 -4.08 1.96 -1.87
N ALA A 53 -3.19 2.06 -2.85
CA ALA A 53 -2.11 3.02 -2.87
C ALA A 53 -2.47 4.20 -3.79
N THR A 54 -2.50 5.41 -3.25
CA THR A 54 -2.77 6.65 -3.98
C THR A 54 -1.55 7.55 -3.93
N VAL A 55 -1.10 8.02 -5.09
CA VAL A 55 0.10 8.84 -5.24
C VAL A 55 -0.29 10.30 -5.46
N PHE A 56 0.39 11.20 -4.75
CA PHE A 56 0.16 12.62 -4.73
C PHE A 56 1.43 13.40 -5.05
N ARG A 57 1.31 14.49 -5.82
CA ARG A 57 2.47 15.36 -6.12
C ARG A 57 3.05 16.07 -4.90
N THR A 58 2.23 16.37 -3.90
CA THR A 58 2.63 17.16 -2.74
C THR A 58 2.35 16.42 -1.45
N CYS A 59 3.32 16.49 -0.55
CA CYS A 59 3.24 15.94 0.79
C CYS A 59 2.68 17.01 1.74
N GLY A 60 1.38 17.05 1.99
CA GLY A 60 0.81 18.07 2.88
C GLY A 60 -0.64 17.83 3.30
N PRO A 61 -1.11 18.54 4.35
CA PRO A 61 -2.52 18.54 4.70
C PRO A 61 -3.37 19.12 3.56
N PRO A 62 -4.63 18.66 3.42
CA PRO A 62 -5.50 18.84 2.26
C PRO A 62 -5.92 20.28 1.89
N LEU A 63 -5.31 21.32 2.47
CA LEU A 63 -5.66 22.72 2.19
C LEU A 63 -5.34 23.17 0.76
N ALA A 64 -4.56 22.38 0.02
CA ALA A 64 -4.55 22.42 -1.44
C ALA A 64 -4.71 20.97 -1.90
N ASP A 65 -5.88 20.63 -2.46
CA ASP A 65 -6.21 19.31 -3.01
C ASP A 65 -4.97 18.69 -3.67
N PRO A 66 -4.28 17.74 -3.00
CA PRO A 66 -3.12 17.14 -3.61
C PRO A 66 -3.67 16.34 -4.79
N LYS A 67 -3.40 16.82 -6.00
CA LYS A 67 -3.93 16.19 -7.20
C LYS A 67 -3.39 14.77 -7.25
N GLU A 68 -4.29 13.81 -7.10
CA GLU A 68 -4.00 12.41 -7.35
C GLU A 68 -3.39 12.29 -8.74
N THR A 69 -2.25 11.61 -8.81
CA THR A 69 -1.60 11.33 -10.09
C THR A 69 -1.85 9.92 -10.53
N GLN A 70 -1.84 8.99 -9.57
CA GLN A 70 -1.94 7.57 -9.83
C GLN A 70 -2.60 6.88 -8.64
N SER A 71 -3.32 5.79 -8.92
CA SER A 71 -3.85 4.93 -7.88
C SER A 71 -3.78 3.46 -8.30
N LEU A 72 -3.41 2.61 -7.35
CA LEU A 72 -3.38 1.16 -7.51
C LEU A 72 -4.18 0.53 -6.39
N THR A 73 -5.18 -0.25 -6.77
CA THR A 73 -6.13 -0.87 -5.85
C THR A 73 -6.11 -2.38 -6.04
N VAL A 74 -6.07 -3.11 -4.93
CA VAL A 74 -6.12 -4.57 -4.90
C VAL A 74 -7.23 -5.00 -3.96
N ASN A 75 -8.19 -5.75 -4.48
CA ASN A 75 -9.48 -6.03 -3.83
C ASN A 75 -9.73 -7.52 -3.64
N ASN A 76 -10.66 -7.84 -2.74
CA ASN A 76 -11.04 -9.20 -2.33
C ASN A 76 -9.94 -9.95 -1.56
N LEU A 77 -9.23 -9.24 -0.68
CA LEU A 77 -8.39 -9.82 0.37
C LEU A 77 -9.02 -9.54 1.73
N ARG A 78 -8.86 -10.42 2.71
CA ARG A 78 -9.22 -10.06 4.08
C ARG A 78 -8.00 -9.44 4.75
N LEU A 79 -8.06 -8.14 5.02
CA LEU A 79 -6.94 -7.35 5.53
C LEU A 79 -7.29 -6.73 6.87
N SER A 80 -6.32 -6.67 7.78
CA SER A 80 -6.44 -5.82 8.98
C SER A 80 -5.83 -4.44 8.72
N PRO A 81 -6.33 -3.37 9.33
CA PRO A 81 -5.66 -2.07 9.28
C PRO A 81 -4.22 -2.15 9.81
N PHE A 82 -3.37 -1.21 9.37
CA PHE A 82 -2.03 -1.10 9.93
C PHE A 82 -2.08 -0.85 11.44
N THR A 83 -1.23 -1.54 12.19
CA THR A 83 -1.08 -1.39 13.66
C THR A 83 -0.78 0.06 14.10
N THR A 84 -0.18 0.84 13.22
CA THR A 84 0.25 2.23 13.45
C THR A 84 -0.77 3.27 13.02
N GLY A 85 -1.96 2.83 12.60
CA GLY A 85 -3.02 3.66 12.05
C GLY A 85 -3.08 3.64 10.53
N ASN A 86 -4.26 3.94 10.00
CA ASN A 86 -4.58 3.95 8.58
C ASN A 86 -4.95 5.38 8.17
N PRO A 87 -4.32 5.97 7.13
CA PRO A 87 -3.41 5.37 6.15
C PRO A 87 -1.93 5.37 6.54
N LEU A 88 -1.18 4.46 5.93
CA LEU A 88 0.28 4.52 5.87
C LEU A 88 0.71 5.55 4.80
N ILE A 89 1.76 6.32 5.06
CA ILE A 89 2.26 7.34 4.10
C ILE A 89 3.74 7.09 3.82
N PHE A 90 4.08 6.90 2.54
CA PHE A 90 5.45 6.91 2.03
C PHE A 90 5.85 8.31 1.57
N TYR A 91 7.07 8.69 1.89
CA TYR A 91 7.67 9.98 1.50
C TYR A 91 8.61 9.85 0.30
N PRO A 92 8.96 10.97 -0.36
CA PRO A 92 9.93 10.98 -1.45
C PRO A 92 11.30 10.40 -1.06
N SER A 93 11.67 10.45 0.22
CA SER A 93 12.92 9.88 0.74
C SER A 93 12.93 8.34 0.79
N GLY A 94 11.82 7.68 0.45
CA GLY A 94 11.69 6.22 0.46
C GLY A 94 11.26 5.61 1.80
N GLY A 95 11.26 6.40 2.88
CA GLY A 95 10.74 6.00 4.19
C GLY A 95 9.24 6.24 4.36
N THR A 96 8.71 5.89 5.52
CA THR A 96 7.33 6.18 5.93
C THR A 96 7.28 7.35 6.92
N ARG A 97 6.10 7.95 7.13
CA ARG A 97 5.91 9.01 8.14
C ARG A 97 6.08 8.52 9.59
N LEU A 98 6.06 7.22 9.81
CA LEU A 98 5.98 6.66 11.15
C LEU A 98 7.36 6.50 11.76
N ALA A 99 7.47 6.66 13.08
CA ALA A 99 8.69 6.36 13.81
C ALA A 99 8.92 4.84 13.99
N ASN A 100 7.84 4.06 13.96
CA ASN A 100 7.84 2.62 14.20
C ASN A 100 7.41 1.84 12.94
N SER A 101 7.78 0.56 12.87
CA SER A 101 7.34 -0.34 11.79
C SER A 101 5.82 -0.48 11.78
N ALA A 102 5.23 -0.42 10.59
CA ALA A 102 3.80 -0.68 10.39
C ALA A 102 3.61 -2.17 10.06
N ARG A 103 2.75 -2.85 10.82
CA ARG A 103 2.36 -4.24 10.56
C ARG A 103 0.98 -4.30 9.90
N LEU A 104 0.85 -5.12 8.87
CA LEU A 104 -0.36 -5.43 8.11
C LEU A 104 -0.61 -6.93 8.14
N ARG A 105 -1.71 -7.37 8.75
CA ARG A 105 -2.17 -8.75 8.68
C ARG A 105 -2.91 -8.99 7.38
N VAL A 106 -2.49 -10.00 6.63
CA VAL A 106 -3.17 -10.47 5.42
C VAL A 106 -3.71 -11.86 5.68
N ASP A 107 -5.03 -11.99 5.63
CA ASP A 107 -5.74 -13.27 5.61
C ASP A 107 -6.12 -13.55 4.15
N SER A 108 -5.35 -14.43 3.52
CA SER A 108 -5.46 -14.67 2.09
C SER A 108 -6.67 -15.58 1.76
N PRO A 109 -7.36 -15.35 0.63
CA PRO A 109 -8.48 -16.18 0.19
C PRO A 109 -8.12 -17.67 0.03
N SER A 110 -6.85 -17.96 -0.29
CA SER A 110 -6.32 -19.33 -0.37
C SER A 110 -6.09 -20.01 0.99
N GLY A 111 -6.46 -19.36 2.10
CA GLY A 111 -6.53 -19.96 3.44
C GLY A 111 -5.27 -19.83 4.27
N VAL A 112 -4.30 -19.02 3.83
CA VAL A 112 -3.06 -18.73 4.57
C VAL A 112 -3.11 -17.32 5.11
N SER A 113 -2.64 -17.14 6.33
CA SER A 113 -2.50 -15.81 6.92
C SER A 113 -1.06 -15.50 7.28
N TYR A 114 -0.64 -14.27 7.05
CA TYR A 114 0.72 -13.81 7.30
C TYR A 114 0.76 -12.33 7.64
N ASP A 115 1.85 -11.89 8.26
CA ASP A 115 2.07 -10.48 8.56
C ASP A 115 3.09 -9.88 7.59
N LEU A 116 2.76 -8.70 7.07
CA LEU A 116 3.69 -7.85 6.34
C LEU A 116 4.13 -6.70 7.24
N VAL A 117 5.44 -6.49 7.31
CA VAL A 117 6.06 -5.43 8.10
C VAL A 117 6.72 -4.42 7.17
N VAL A 118 6.30 -3.16 7.29
CA VAL A 118 6.89 -2.02 6.60
C VAL A 118 7.82 -1.27 7.57
N TYR A 119 9.12 -1.29 7.30
CA TYR A 119 10.12 -0.60 8.11
C TYR A 119 10.17 0.90 7.77
N PRO A 120 10.25 1.79 8.76
CA PRO A 120 10.00 3.22 8.56
C PRO A 120 11.12 3.96 7.83
N LEU A 121 12.39 3.63 8.08
CA LEU A 121 13.53 4.40 7.55
C LEU A 121 13.69 4.30 6.03
N ILE A 122 13.40 3.13 5.49
CA ILE A 122 13.64 2.80 4.08
C ILE A 122 12.39 2.25 3.39
N GLY A 123 11.25 2.12 4.08
CA GLY A 123 10.03 1.58 3.47
C GLY A 123 10.16 0.11 3.01
N THR A 124 11.14 -0.62 3.54
CA THR A 124 11.32 -2.04 3.21
C THR A 124 10.13 -2.84 3.71
N ILE A 125 9.63 -3.74 2.87
CA ILE A 125 8.50 -4.62 3.17
C ILE A 125 9.04 -6.04 3.36
N LYS A 126 8.79 -6.66 4.50
CA LYS A 126 9.13 -8.06 4.78
C LYS A 126 7.91 -8.84 5.23
N LYS A 127 7.90 -10.14 4.94
CA LYS A 127 6.97 -11.09 5.56
C LYS A 127 7.57 -11.56 6.88
N GLU A 128 6.76 -11.56 7.93
CA GLU A 128 7.06 -12.14 9.24
C GLU A 128 6.04 -13.23 9.59
#